data_AF-A0A7X6VLU6-F1
#
_entry.id   AF-A0A7X6VLU6-F1
#
_cell.length_a   1.000
_cell.length_b   1.000
_cell.length_c   1.000
_cell.angle_alpha   90.00
_cell.angle_beta   90.00
_cell.angle_gamma   90.00
#
_symmetry.space_group_name_H-M   'P 1'
#
loop_
_entity.id
_entity.type
_entity.pdbx_description
1 polymer ?
#
loop_
_entity_poly.entity_id
_entity_poly.type
_entity_poly.pdbx_seq_one_letter_code
_entity_poly.pdbx_strand_id
1 'polypeptide(L)' 'MAKLRITWKKSSIGKPERQKRTVRALGLRKLHQTVEHEDTPQI' A
#
# COMPACT_ATOMS: atom_id res chain seq x y z
N MET A 1 12.63 7.05 -14.09
CA MET A 1 11.63 7.38 -13.05
C MET A 1 12.06 6.67 -11.77
N ALA A 2 11.92 7.31 -10.62
CA ALA A 2 12.30 6.68 -9.35
C ALA A 2 11.24 5.63 -8.97
N LYS A 3 11.65 4.55 -8.31
CA LYS A 3 10.72 3.51 -7.82
C LYS A 3 10.59 3.61 -6.31
N LEU A 4 9.34 3.62 -5.83
CA LEU A 4 9.00 3.59 -4.43
C LEU A 4 8.76 2.15 -3.98
N ARG A 5 9.45 1.75 -2.91
CA ARG A 5 9.28 0.43 -2.30
C ARG A 5 8.40 0.54 -1.07
N ILE A 6 7.16 0.08 -1.17
CA ILE A 6 6.13 0.23 -0.13
C ILE A 6 5.92 -1.10 0.57
N THR A 7 6.02 -1.12 1.91
CA THR A 7 5.82 -2.34 2.72
C THR A 7 4.67 -2.18 3.72
N TRP A 8 3.74 -3.14 3.74
CA TRP A 8 2.61 -3.11 4.67
C TRP A 8 3.00 -3.63 6.06
N LYS A 9 3.38 -2.74 6.99
CA LYS A 9 3.87 -3.14 8.32
C LYS A 9 2.80 -3.33 9.40
N LYS A 10 1.65 -2.65 9.32
CA LYS A 10 0.59 -2.68 10.34
C LYS A 10 -0.76 -3.06 9.74
N SER A 11 -1.48 -3.96 10.39
CA SER A 11 -2.79 -4.43 9.93
C SER A 11 -3.81 -3.29 9.74
N SER A 12 -4.72 -3.48 8.78
CA SER A 12 -5.83 -2.57 8.47
C SER A 12 -7.13 -2.94 9.21
N ILE A 13 -7.09 -3.97 10.07
CA ILE A 13 -8.20 -4.32 10.96
C ILE A 13 -8.47 -3.16 11.91
N GLY A 14 -9.75 -2.80 12.08
CA GLY A 14 -10.18 -1.63 12.87
C GLY A 14 -9.87 -0.27 12.23
N LYS A 15 -9.31 -0.21 11.01
CA LYS A 15 -9.09 1.05 10.29
C LYS A 15 -10.31 1.45 9.44
N PRO A 16 -10.50 2.76 9.17
CA PRO A 16 -11.56 3.24 8.29
C PRO A 16 -11.51 2.58 6.91
N GLU A 17 -12.67 2.44 6.27
CA GLU A 17 -12.79 1.77 4.97
C GLU A 17 -11.88 2.42 3.90
N ARG A 18 -11.75 3.75 3.91
CA ARG A 18 -10.86 4.49 2.99
C ARG A 18 -9.43 3.93 3.02
N GLN A 19 -8.87 3.68 4.21
CA GLN A 19 -7.51 3.15 4.33
C GLN A 19 -7.43 1.70 3.83
N LYS A 20 -8.45 0.88 4.10
CA LYS A 20 -8.52 -0.49 3.59
C LYS A 20 -8.55 -0.50 2.05
N ARG A 21 -9.27 0.44 1.44
CA ARG A 21 -9.30 0.61 -0.03
C ARG A 21 -7.95 1.04 -0.58
N THR A 22 -7.25 1.98 0.06
CA THR A 22 -5.90 2.40 -0.34
C THR A 22 -4.91 1.24 -0.30
N VAL A 23 -4.91 0.43 0.77
CA VAL A 23 -4.03 -0.76 0.87
C VAL A 23 -4.29 -1.73 -0.30
N ARG A 24 -5.56 -1.98 -0.64
CA ARG A 24 -5.94 -2.82 -1.78
C ARG A 24 -5.53 -2.21 -3.13
N ALA A 25 -5.71 -0.90 -3.30
CA ALA A 25 -5.35 -0.16 -4.52
C ALA A 25 -3.83 -0.18 -4.77
N LEU A 26 -3.03 -0.12 -3.70
CA LEU A 26 -1.58 -0.29 -3.76
C LEU A 26 -1.14 -1.73 -4.08
N GLY A 27 -2.06 -2.70 -4.17
CA GLY A 27 -1.76 -4.10 -4.47
C GLY A 27 -1.30 -4.94 -3.28
N LEU A 28 -1.44 -4.42 -2.05
CA LEU A 28 -1.05 -5.11 -0.82
C LEU A 28 -2.16 -6.07 -0.37
N ARG A 29 -1.86 -7.37 -0.37
CA ARG A 29 -2.79 -8.47 -0.05
C ARG A 29 -2.51 -9.11 1.32
N LYS A 30 -1.25 -9.09 1.79
CA LYS A 30 -0.83 -9.67 3.08
C LYS A 30 0.10 -8.76 3.86
N LEU A 31 0.10 -8.89 5.19
CA LEU A 31 1.02 -8.16 6.06
C LEU A 31 2.47 -8.50 5.71
N HIS A 32 3.36 -7.53 5.84
CA HIS A 32 4.78 -7.58 5.44
C HIS A 32 5.04 -7.78 3.94
N GLN A 33 4.01 -7.72 3.09
CA GLN A 33 4.21 -7.66 1.64
C GLN A 33 4.86 -6.33 1.26
N THR A 34 5.77 -6.41 0.30
CA THR A 34 6.38 -5.26 -0.35
C THR A 34 5.92 -5.20 -1.80
N VAL A 35 5.58 -4.01 -2.28
CA VAL A 35 5.24 -3.72 -3.68
C VAL A 35 6.11 -2.56 -4.15
N GLU A 36 6.46 -2.57 -5.43
CA GLU A 36 7.20 -1.48 -6.08
C GLU A 36 6.24 -0.72 -6.99
N HIS A 37 6.25 0.60 -6.90
CA HIS A 37 5.47 1.51 -7.74
C HIS A 37 6.38 2.59 -8.31
N GLU A 38 6.01 3.14 -9.47
CA GLU A 38 6.69 4.31 -10.02
C GLU A 38 6.32 5.56 -9.20
N ASP A 39 7.31 6.41 -8.93
CA ASP A 39 7.13 7.69 -8.23
C ASP A 39 6.33 8.66 -9.11
N THR A 40 5.01 8.68 -8.89
CA THR A 40 4.05 9.50 -9.61
C THR A 40 3.12 10.19 -8.61
N PRO A 41 2.55 11.36 -8.91
CA PRO A 41 1.67 12.08 -7.98
C PRO A 41 0.41 11.32 -7.51
N GLN A 42 0.12 10.17 -8.12
CA GLN A 42 -1.03 9.34 -7.79
C GLN A 42 -0.71 8.27 -6.71
N ILE A 43 0.58 8.02 -6.44
CA ILE A 43 1.11 7.03 -5.49
C ILE A 43 1.56 7.72 -4.21
#